data_AF-A0A932ZWM8-F1
#
_entry.id   AF-A0A932ZWM8-F1
#
_cell.length_a   1.000
_cell.length_b   1.000
_cell.length_c   1.000
_cell.angle_alpha   90.00
_cell.angle_beta   90.00
_cell.angle_gamma   90.00
#
_symmetry.space_group_name_H-M   'P 1'
#
loop_
_entity.id
_entity.type
_entity.pdbx_description
1 polymer ?
#
loop_
_entity_poly.entity_id
_entity_poly.type
_entity_poly.pdbx_seq_one_letter_code
_entity_poly.pdbx_strand_id
1 'polypeptide(L)'
;MKNKMVPLIVVVLGVFVVMFVFVISSEQRGSGDLEEVRDPSTQPSDGFGRDDTPLTETSCTESSGTWNSCGSACRTDPDAICIELCVEYCECQEDSQCPSGYTCGDFVDDVGVCL
;
A
#
# COMPACT_ATOMS: atom_id res chain seq x y z
N MET A 1 -18.28 -61.63 -16.08
CA MET A 1 -18.20 -60.20 -15.74
C MET A 1 -16.73 -59.75 -15.60
N LYS A 2 -15.93 -59.75 -16.68
CA LYS A 2 -14.47 -59.56 -16.54
C LYS A 2 -13.82 -58.53 -17.47
N ASN A 3 -14.58 -57.86 -18.35
CA ASN A 3 -14.00 -56.95 -19.36
C ASN A 3 -14.51 -55.50 -19.27
N LYS A 4 -15.32 -55.14 -18.27
CA LYS A 4 -15.83 -53.76 -18.10
C LYS A 4 -14.92 -52.84 -17.27
N MET A 5 -13.89 -53.38 -16.62
CA MET A 5 -13.03 -52.61 -15.71
C MET A 5 -11.87 -51.91 -16.45
N VAL A 6 -11.39 -52.48 -17.56
CA VAL A 6 -10.32 -51.93 -18.39
C VAL A 6 -10.65 -50.55 -18.98
N PRO A 7 -11.84 -50.31 -19.60
CA PRO A 7 -12.12 -48.99 -20.17
C PRO A 7 -12.22 -47.89 -19.11
N LEU A 8 -12.67 -48.22 -17.90
CA LEU A 8 -12.80 -47.26 -16.81
C LEU A 8 -11.42 -46.75 -16.35
N ILE A 9 -10.44 -47.65 -16.21
CA ILE A 9 -9.08 -47.31 -15.76
C ILE A 9 -8.38 -46.41 -16.78
N VAL A 10 -8.54 -46.67 -18.08
CA VAL A 10 -7.94 -45.86 -19.15
C VAL A 10 -8.49 -44.43 -19.14
N VAL A 11 -9.80 -44.27 -18.92
CA VAL A 11 -10.44 -42.94 -18.84
C VAL A 11 -9.94 -42.16 -17.62
N VAL A 12 -9.85 -42.81 -16.45
CA VAL A 12 -9.38 -42.15 -15.22
C VAL A 12 -7.92 -41.71 -15.35
N LEU A 13 -7.05 -42.57 -15.90
CA LEU A 13 -5.65 -42.22 -16.14
C LEU A 13 -5.51 -41.09 -17.16
N GLY A 14 -6.31 -41.09 -18.22
CA GLY A 14 -6.31 -40.01 -19.22
C GLY A 14 -6.67 -38.65 -18.62
N VAL A 15 -7.70 -38.59 -17.78
CA VAL A 15 -8.10 -37.35 -17.09
C VAL A 15 -7.00 -36.86 -16.14
N PHE A 16 -6.35 -37.77 -15.42
CA PHE A 16 -5.29 -37.42 -14.47
C PHE A 16 -4.06 -36.83 -15.18
N VAL A 17 -3.67 -37.40 -16.33
CA VAL A 17 -2.56 -36.87 -17.15
C VAL A 17 -2.89 -35.48 -17.69
N VAL A 18 -4.11 -35.24 -18.17
CA VAL A 18 -4.54 -33.92 -18.65
C VAL A 18 -4.50 -32.89 -17.52
N MET A 19 -5.03 -33.22 -16.34
CA MET A 19 -4.95 -32.35 -15.16
C MET A 19 -3.50 -32.02 -14.79
N PHE A 20 -2.61 -33.01 -14.77
CA PHE A 20 -1.20 -32.81 -14.42
C PHE A 20 -0.47 -31.89 -15.40
N VAL A 21 -0.74 -32.01 -16.71
CA VAL A 21 -0.17 -31.13 -17.74
C VAL A 21 -0.67 -29.68 -17.59
N PHE A 22 -1.95 -29.50 -17.25
CA PHE A 22 -2.51 -28.16 -16.98
C PHE A 22 -1.92 -27.53 -15.72
N VAL A 23 -1.76 -28.29 -14.62
CA VAL A 23 -1.21 -27.80 -13.35
C VAL A 23 0.26 -27.37 -13.48
N ILE A 24 1.10 -28.17 -14.16
CA ILE A 24 2.52 -27.82 -14.35
C ILE A 24 2.68 -26.58 -15.26
N SER A 25 1.78 -26.40 -16.23
CA SER A 25 1.84 -25.24 -17.14
C SER A 25 1.47 -23.91 -16.46
N SER A 26 0.78 -23.95 -15.31
CA SER A 26 0.42 -22.73 -14.56
C SER A 26 1.59 -22.10 -13.79
N GLU A 27 2.70 -22.81 -13.55
CA GLU A 27 3.83 -22.30 -12.75
C GLU A 27 4.87 -21.50 -13.55
N GLN A 28 4.79 -21.44 -14.89
CA GLN A 28 5.78 -20.72 -15.71
C GLN A 28 5.34 -19.35 -16.22
N ARG A 29 4.23 -18.79 -15.73
CA ARG A 29 3.85 -17.42 -16.08
C ARG A 29 4.37 -16.42 -15.06
N GLY A 30 5.59 -15.95 -15.33
CA GLY A 30 5.92 -14.54 -15.10
C GLY A 30 6.83 -14.26 -13.93
N SER A 31 8.11 -14.58 -14.05
CA SER A 31 9.17 -13.71 -13.52
C SER A 31 10.11 -13.39 -14.68
N GLY A 32 9.62 -12.55 -15.58
CA GLY A 32 10.50 -11.75 -16.40
C GLY A 32 10.99 -10.62 -15.50
N ASP A 33 12.08 -10.86 -14.78
CA ASP A 33 12.87 -9.83 -14.13
C ASP A 33 13.48 -8.95 -15.22
N LEU A 34 12.65 -8.07 -15.79
CA LEU A 34 13.14 -6.75 -16.16
C LEU A 34 13.40 -6.06 -14.82
N GLU A 35 14.67 -6.13 -14.41
CA GLU A 35 15.26 -5.23 -13.43
C GLU A 35 15.13 -3.80 -14.00
N GLU A 36 13.91 -3.26 -13.87
CA GLU A 36 13.65 -1.84 -13.99
C GLU A 36 14.45 -1.24 -12.84
N VAL A 37 15.63 -0.72 -13.18
CA VAL A 37 16.39 0.22 -12.36
C VAL A 37 15.44 1.36 -12.08
N ARG A 38 14.65 1.20 -11.01
CA ARG A 38 13.72 2.18 -10.52
C ARG A 38 14.61 3.29 -10.00
N ASP A 39 14.77 4.32 -10.82
CA ASP A 39 15.41 5.55 -10.40
C ASP A 39 14.66 6.02 -9.15
N PRO A 40 15.29 6.04 -7.96
CA PRO A 40 14.62 6.38 -6.71
C PRO A 40 14.07 7.82 -6.69
N SER A 41 14.30 8.59 -7.76
CA SER A 41 13.85 9.97 -7.92
C SER A 41 12.50 10.11 -8.63
N THR A 42 11.91 9.04 -9.17
CA THR A 42 10.60 9.13 -9.85
C THR A 42 9.51 8.51 -9.00
N GLN A 43 9.21 9.16 -7.87
CA GLN A 43 7.96 8.91 -7.16
C GLN A 43 6.84 9.43 -8.07
N PRO A 44 5.87 8.59 -8.50
CA PRO A 44 4.80 9.05 -9.37
C PRO A 44 4.00 10.09 -8.61
N SER A 45 4.04 11.35 -9.07
CA SER A 45 3.13 12.40 -8.61
C SER A 45 1.71 11.92 -8.88
N ASP A 46 1.06 11.36 -7.87
CA ASP A 46 -0.35 11.03 -7.87
C ASP A 46 -1.09 12.33 -8.16
N GLY A 47 -1.54 12.51 -9.41
CA GLY A 47 -1.96 13.77 -10.05
C GLY A 47 -3.13 14.55 -9.44
N PHE A 48 -3.34 14.46 -8.12
CA PHE A 48 -3.80 15.57 -7.33
C PHE A 48 -2.66 16.59 -7.28
N GLY A 49 -2.89 17.82 -7.72
CA GLY A 49 -1.88 18.90 -7.64
C GLY A 49 -1.56 19.30 -6.20
N ARG A 50 -1.12 18.35 -5.38
CA ARG A 50 -0.38 18.58 -4.15
C ARG A 50 0.90 19.26 -4.61
N ASP A 51 1.15 20.46 -4.11
CA ASP A 51 2.48 21.01 -4.16
C ASP A 51 3.40 19.97 -3.51
N ASP A 52 4.30 19.36 -4.28
CA ASP A 52 5.30 18.37 -3.81
C ASP A 52 6.30 18.99 -2.81
N THR A 53 6.03 20.21 -2.33
CA THR A 53 6.82 20.90 -1.33
C THR A 53 6.59 20.19 0.00
N PRO A 54 7.57 19.46 0.54
CA PRO A 54 7.39 18.74 1.79
C PRO A 54 6.96 19.71 2.89
N LEU A 55 6.00 19.27 3.71
CA LEU A 55 5.49 20.04 4.83
C LEU A 55 6.64 20.29 5.81
N THR A 56 6.93 21.55 6.09
CA THR A 56 8.01 21.96 7.01
C THR A 56 7.44 22.48 8.32
N GLU A 57 8.23 22.40 9.39
CA GLU A 57 7.91 23.03 10.68
C GLU A 57 7.56 24.52 10.52
N THR A 58 8.34 25.25 9.71
CA THR A 58 8.09 26.67 9.44
C THR A 58 6.73 26.88 8.77
N SER A 59 6.42 26.16 7.68
CA SER A 59 5.12 26.29 7.01
C SER A 59 3.94 25.92 7.92
N CYS A 60 4.12 24.88 8.76
CA CYS A 60 3.11 24.44 9.71
C CYS A 60 2.80 25.53 10.74
N THR A 61 3.85 26.05 11.38
CA THR A 61 3.73 27.06 12.44
C THR A 61 3.24 28.41 11.92
N GLU A 62 3.67 28.82 10.72
CA GLU A 62 3.16 30.02 10.04
C GLU A 62 1.65 29.91 9.73
N SER A 63 1.16 28.70 9.47
CA SER A 63 -0.26 28.42 9.24
C SER A 63 -1.06 28.24 10.52
N SER A 64 -0.47 28.42 11.71
CA SER A 64 -1.11 28.17 13.02
C SER A 64 -1.40 26.70 13.33
N GLY A 65 -0.78 25.77 12.61
CA GLY A 65 -0.73 24.34 12.96
C GLY A 65 0.28 24.04 14.07
N THR A 66 0.30 22.80 14.56
CA THR A 66 1.26 22.34 15.58
C THR A 66 2.18 21.29 14.99
N TRP A 67 3.49 21.55 14.99
CA TRP A 67 4.46 20.60 14.46
C TRP A 67 4.72 19.47 15.46
N ASN A 68 4.61 18.23 14.98
CA ASN A 68 4.97 17.04 15.74
C ASN A 68 6.16 16.35 15.06
N SER A 69 7.32 16.42 15.70
CA SER A 69 8.57 15.84 15.17
C SER A 69 8.72 14.34 15.40
N CYS A 70 7.84 13.73 16.20
CA CYS A 70 7.86 12.30 16.45
C CYS A 70 6.46 11.75 16.69
N GLY A 71 5.65 11.82 15.64
CA GLY A 71 4.34 11.23 15.62
C GLY A 71 4.36 9.72 15.37
N SER A 72 3.30 9.04 15.82
CA SER A 72 3.13 7.59 15.58
C SER A 72 2.69 7.33 14.15
N ALA A 73 3.36 6.41 13.46
CA ALA A 73 2.96 5.95 12.13
C ALA A 73 1.58 5.27 12.11
N CYS A 74 1.06 4.85 13.27
CA CYS A 74 -0.23 4.16 13.41
C CYS A 74 -1.21 5.01 14.21
N ARG A 75 -1.11 6.34 14.14
CA ARG A 75 -1.98 7.27 14.87
C ARG A 75 -3.46 6.91 14.76
N THR A 76 -3.93 6.53 13.57
CA THR A 76 -5.33 6.19 13.29
C THR A 76 -5.75 4.79 13.76
N ASP A 77 -4.81 3.95 14.20
CA ASP A 77 -5.04 2.60 14.70
C ASP A 77 -4.20 2.37 15.98
N PRO A 78 -4.66 2.86 17.15
CA PRO A 78 -3.90 2.78 18.39
C PRO A 78 -3.71 1.36 18.92
N ASP A 79 -4.51 0.39 18.44
CA ASP A 79 -4.43 -1.02 18.82
C ASP A 79 -3.42 -1.79 17.95
N ALA A 80 -2.95 -1.21 16.84
CA ALA A 80 -1.92 -1.80 16.00
C ALA A 80 -0.56 -1.84 16.71
N ILE A 81 0.18 -2.93 16.49
CA ILE A 81 1.59 -2.99 16.87
C ILE A 81 2.35 -2.04 15.95
N CYS A 82 2.55 -0.81 16.40
CA CYS A 82 3.27 0.18 15.66
C CYS A 82 4.78 0.06 15.91
N ILE A 83 5.55 0.18 14.84
CA ILE A 83 7.00 0.35 14.94
C ILE A 83 7.29 1.74 15.52
N GLU A 84 8.30 1.86 16.37
CA GLU A 84 8.77 3.14 16.94
C GLU A 84 9.51 3.97 15.88
N LEU A 85 8.83 4.32 14.80
CA LEU A 85 9.31 5.30 13.82
C LEU A 85 8.66 6.65 14.10
N CYS A 86 9.50 7.66 14.34
CA CYS A 86 9.07 9.05 14.35
C CYS A 86 8.67 9.45 12.93
N VAL A 87 7.38 9.75 12.73
CA VAL A 87 6.88 10.40 11.51
C VAL A 87 6.60 11.85 11.84
N GLU A 88 7.23 12.75 11.08
CA GLU A 88 7.00 14.18 11.22
C GLU A 88 5.70 14.58 10.52
N TYR A 89 4.83 15.33 11.19
CA TYR A 89 3.62 15.88 10.59
C TYR A 89 3.17 17.18 11.27
N CYS A 90 2.29 17.93 10.58
CA CYS A 90 1.64 19.11 11.12
C CYS A 90 0.23 18.78 11.58
N GLU A 91 -0.05 18.96 12.87
CA GLU A 91 -1.35 18.76 13.49
C GLU A 91 -2.25 19.99 13.28
N CYS A 92 -3.55 19.73 13.13
CA CYS A 92 -4.57 20.73 12.83
C CYS A 92 -5.91 20.36 13.50
N GLN A 93 -6.79 21.32 13.71
CA GLN A 93 -8.20 21.14 14.11
C GLN A 93 -9.16 21.60 13.01
N GLU A 94 -8.71 22.50 12.13
CA GLU A 94 -9.44 23.05 10.99
C GLU A 94 -8.51 23.22 9.76
N ASP A 95 -9.09 23.29 8.56
CA ASP A 95 -8.32 23.42 7.30
C ASP A 95 -7.48 24.70 7.22
N SER A 96 -7.91 25.78 7.89
CA SER A 96 -7.16 27.04 7.97
C SER A 96 -5.83 26.92 8.69
N GLN A 97 -5.60 25.84 9.43
CA GLN A 97 -4.34 25.58 10.13
C GLN A 97 -3.29 24.87 9.28
N CYS A 98 -3.66 24.46 8.07
CA CYS A 98 -2.77 23.79 7.15
C CYS A 98 -2.17 24.77 6.13
N PRO A 99 -0.92 24.55 5.69
CA PRO A 99 -0.32 25.32 4.61
C PRO A 99 -1.15 25.22 3.33
N SER A 100 -0.99 26.20 2.43
CA SER A 100 -1.66 26.17 1.13
C SER A 100 -1.36 24.87 0.38
N GLY A 101 -2.40 24.23 -0.15
CA GLY A 101 -2.29 22.94 -0.84
C GLY A 101 -2.53 21.72 0.05
N TYR A 102 -2.69 21.91 1.36
CA TYR A 102 -2.99 20.86 2.32
C TYR A 102 -4.39 21.00 2.93
N THR A 103 -4.94 19.89 3.40
CA THR A 103 -6.24 19.83 4.09
C THR A 103 -6.11 19.11 5.43
N CYS A 104 -6.93 19.47 6.41
CA CYS A 104 -6.91 18.84 7.71
C CYS A 104 -7.69 17.51 7.68
N GLY A 105 -7.00 16.39 7.91
CA GLY A 105 -7.57 15.04 7.82
C GLY A 105 -7.09 14.10 8.93
N ASP A 106 -7.48 12.82 8.85
CA ASP A 106 -7.04 11.73 9.73
C ASP A 106 -7.20 12.00 11.25
N PHE A 107 -8.33 12.60 11.65
CA PHE A 107 -8.60 13.02 13.02
C PHE A 107 -8.57 11.90 14.06
N VAL A 108 -7.89 12.15 15.18
CA VAL A 108 -7.91 11.35 16.42
C VAL A 108 -8.13 12.30 17.59
N ASP A 109 -9.18 12.09 18.37
CA ASP A 109 -9.56 12.95 19.49
C ASP A 109 -9.58 14.46 19.12
N ASP A 110 -10.26 14.79 18.02
CA ASP A 110 -10.38 16.15 17.45
C ASP A 110 -9.07 16.77 16.92
N VAL A 111 -7.97 16.02 16.89
CA VAL A 111 -6.69 16.46 16.31
C VAL A 111 -6.43 15.75 14.97
N GLY A 112 -6.44 16.50 13.88
CA GLY A 112 -6.10 16.09 12.51
C GLY A 112 -4.60 16.21 12.19
N VAL A 113 -4.22 15.86 10.96
CA VAL A 113 -2.94 16.16 10.32
C VAL A 113 -3.18 16.81 8.95
N CYS A 114 -2.25 17.64 8.51
CA CYS A 114 -2.28 18.24 7.17
C CYS A 114 -1.81 17.24 6.10
N LEU A 115 -2.65 17.00 5.08
CA LEU A 115 -2.49 16.00 4.01
C LEU A 115 -2.75 16.57 2.61
#